data_AF-K6UPN3-F1
#
_entry.id   AF-K6UPN3-F1
#
_cell.length_a   1.000
_cell.length_b   1.000
_cell.length_c   1.000
_cell.angle_alpha   90.00
_cell.angle_beta   90.00
_cell.angle_gamma   90.00
#
_symmetry.space_group_name_H-M   'P 1'
#
loop_
_entity.id
_entity.type
_entity.pdbx_description
1 polymer ?
#
loop_
_entity_poly.entity_id
_entity_poly.type
_entity_poly.pdbx_seq_one_letter_code
_entity_poly.pdbx_strand_id
1 'polypeptide(L)'
;MGVKIRVGSWNMYNDVWHSVREATESITPSRFTSGSRLRFLSERFSCTRFDVMCLQVSPVMVSSLQKQCTRHNLTLVAPPQSTLIPNSNNCCVLFDKKFNLVAKKHFNLSEAVSTHLMGYYSHHGGSDIEDAFIKELRMRNSMATMLLLELPQTKIFLAVCNCHIHWNPAYPDVKLFHTFLIVKELFQFVHSSLECFPFVPLLLVGDFNSTPRL
;
A
#
# COMPACT_ATOMS: atom_id res chain seq x y z
N MET A 1 24.90 -12.10 14.39
CA MET A 1 23.88 -11.07 14.75
C MET A 1 22.94 -10.90 13.56
N GLY A 2 21.62 -10.84 13.77
CA GLY A 2 20.65 -10.65 12.69
C GLY A 2 20.67 -9.23 12.11
N VAL A 3 20.26 -9.09 10.84
CA VAL A 3 20.11 -7.78 10.19
C VAL A 3 18.88 -7.07 10.76
N LYS A 4 19.04 -5.85 11.27
CA LYS A 4 17.92 -5.02 11.74
C LYS A 4 17.39 -4.15 10.60
N ILE A 5 16.06 -4.15 10.43
CA ILE A 5 15.36 -3.34 9.43
C ILE A 5 14.35 -2.45 10.17
N ARG A 6 14.50 -1.13 10.03
CA ARG A 6 13.55 -0.14 10.55
C ARG A 6 12.48 0.13 9.52
N VAL A 7 11.25 -0.15 9.89
CA VAL A 7 10.08 0.01 9.04
C VAL A 7 9.19 1.12 9.59
N GLY A 8 8.77 2.03 8.72
CA GLY A 8 7.66 2.95 9.00
C GLY A 8 6.45 2.63 8.13
N SER A 9 5.25 2.86 8.68
CA SER A 9 4.00 2.88 7.93
C SER A 9 3.23 4.15 8.30
N TRP A 10 2.76 4.91 7.32
CA TRP A 10 2.03 6.15 7.58
C TRP A 10 1.04 6.52 6.46
N ASN A 11 -0.24 6.61 6.84
CA ASN A 11 -1.26 7.25 6.01
C ASN A 11 -1.16 8.77 6.16
N MET A 12 -0.78 9.44 5.08
CA MET A 12 -0.50 10.87 5.11
C MET A 12 -1.74 11.75 4.99
N TYR A 13 -2.93 11.16 4.89
CA TYR A 13 -4.20 11.83 4.70
C TYR A 13 -4.28 12.60 3.37
N ASN A 14 -5.40 12.50 2.66
CA ASN A 14 -5.52 13.09 1.33
C ASN A 14 -5.72 14.61 1.42
N ASP A 15 -5.09 15.40 0.54
CA ASP A 15 -5.31 16.86 0.48
C ASP A 15 -6.78 17.22 0.25
N VAL A 16 -7.49 16.45 -0.58
CA VAL A 16 -8.91 16.66 -0.89
C VAL A 16 -9.75 16.45 0.36
N TRP A 17 -9.60 15.30 1.03
CA TRP A 17 -10.35 14.99 2.25
C TRP A 17 -10.00 15.92 3.41
N HIS A 18 -8.74 16.35 3.49
CA HIS A 18 -8.32 17.39 4.43
C HIS A 18 -9.05 18.71 4.17
N SER A 19 -9.08 19.17 2.92
CA SER A 19 -9.73 20.43 2.55
C SER A 19 -11.24 20.40 2.83
N VAL A 20 -11.90 19.28 2.53
CA VAL A 20 -13.32 19.07 2.83
C VAL A 20 -13.55 19.16 4.34
N ARG A 21 -12.75 18.44 5.13
CA ARG A 21 -12.90 18.40 6.59
C ARG A 21 -12.63 19.75 7.25
N GLU A 22 -11.64 20.48 6.75
CA GLU A 22 -11.35 21.84 7.21
C GLU A 22 -12.52 22.79 6.95
N ALA A 23 -13.13 22.71 5.77
CA ALA A 23 -14.29 23.52 5.43
C ALA A 23 -15.51 23.20 6.31
N THR A 24 -15.68 21.94 6.73
CA THR A 24 -16.85 21.51 7.51
C THR A 24 -16.68 21.63 9.02
N GLU A 25 -15.47 21.41 9.54
CA GLU A 25 -15.24 21.27 10.99
C GLU A 25 -14.30 22.35 11.57
N SER A 26 -13.51 23.06 10.75
CA SER A 26 -12.57 24.13 11.18
C SER A 26 -11.69 23.76 12.39
N ILE A 27 -11.22 22.51 12.45
CA ILE A 27 -10.53 21.97 13.63
C ILE A 27 -9.02 22.27 13.58
N THR A 28 -8.42 22.53 12.42
CA THR A 28 -6.96 22.71 12.35
C THR A 28 -6.51 24.03 12.97
N PRO A 29 -5.62 24.01 13.97
CA PRO A 29 -5.06 25.22 14.55
C PRO A 29 -4.37 26.08 13.48
N SER A 30 -4.54 27.40 13.55
CA SER A 30 -3.99 28.39 12.59
C SER A 30 -2.47 28.29 12.34
N ARG A 31 -1.70 27.71 13.27
CA ARG A 31 -0.26 27.45 13.06
C ARG A 31 0.03 26.35 12.04
N PHE A 32 -0.94 25.51 11.73
CA PHE A 32 -0.82 24.40 10.77
C PHE A 32 -1.51 24.70 9.44
N THR A 33 -2.31 25.76 9.34
CA THR A 33 -2.91 26.19 8.08
C THR A 33 -1.88 26.78 7.10
N SER A 34 -0.74 27.27 7.61
CA SER A 34 0.38 27.81 6.82
C SER A 34 1.51 26.80 6.55
N GLY A 35 1.52 25.66 7.25
CA GLY A 35 2.54 24.63 7.12
C GLY A 35 2.18 23.59 6.08
N SER A 36 2.93 23.51 4.97
CA SER A 36 2.75 22.41 4.01
C SER A 36 3.01 21.06 4.69
N ARG A 37 2.08 20.11 4.59
CA ARG A 37 2.25 18.73 5.11
C ARG A 37 3.48 18.02 4.50
N LEU A 38 3.91 18.46 3.31
CA LEU A 38 5.17 18.06 2.68
C LEU A 38 6.42 18.51 3.45
N ARG A 39 6.37 19.67 4.13
CA ARG A 39 7.46 20.14 4.97
C ARG A 39 7.67 19.21 6.16
N PHE A 40 6.60 18.82 6.84
CA PHE A 40 6.67 17.85 7.93
C PHE A 40 7.23 16.50 7.48
N LEU A 41 6.86 16.04 6.29
CA LEU A 41 7.45 14.84 5.71
C LEU A 41 8.96 15.00 5.49
N SER A 42 9.38 16.11 4.88
CA SER A 42 10.81 16.39 4.63
C SER A 42 11.61 16.43 5.92
N GLU A 43 11.08 17.07 6.96
CA GLU A 43 11.67 17.11 8.30
C GLU A 43 11.74 15.69 8.91
N ARG A 44 10.67 14.89 8.78
CA ARG A 44 10.66 13.50 9.26
C ARG A 44 11.67 12.62 8.56
N PHE A 45 11.84 12.74 7.24
CA PHE A 45 12.88 12.03 6.49
C PHE A 45 14.29 12.43 6.92
N SER A 46 14.47 13.67 7.37
CA SER A 46 15.77 14.17 7.83
C SER A 46 16.07 13.75 9.27
N CYS A 47 15.05 13.68 10.14
CA CYS A 47 15.23 13.43 11.57
C CYS A 47 15.04 11.97 11.99
N THR A 48 14.34 11.15 11.19
CA THR A 48 13.99 9.77 11.54
C THR A 48 14.62 8.81 10.54
N ARG A 49 15.54 7.97 11.01
CA ARG A 49 16.16 6.95 10.15
C ARG A 49 15.22 5.76 9.97
N PHE A 50 14.92 5.44 8.72
CA PHE A 50 14.19 4.23 8.33
C PHE A 50 14.95 3.51 7.21
N ASP A 51 14.66 2.22 7.05
CA ASP A 51 15.22 1.40 5.99
C ASP A 51 14.15 1.10 4.92
N VAL A 52 12.89 0.96 5.35
CA VAL A 52 11.69 0.86 4.50
C VAL A 52 10.60 1.77 5.06
N MET A 53 9.92 2.54 4.23
CA MET A 53 8.80 3.41 4.60
C MET A 53 7.63 3.19 3.65
N CYS A 54 6.49 2.81 4.21
CA CYS A 54 5.26 2.54 3.47
C CYS A 54 4.27 3.68 3.70
N LEU A 55 3.87 4.36 2.63
CA LEU A 55 3.01 5.55 2.71
C LEU A 55 1.72 5.35 1.93
N GLN A 56 0.60 5.84 2.46
CA GLN A 56 -0.65 6.01 1.70
C GLN A 56 -0.83 7.51 1.44
N VAL A 57 -0.75 7.95 0.18
CA VAL A 57 -0.60 9.38 -0.19
C VAL A 57 -1.47 9.84 -1.35
N SER A 58 -1.79 11.13 -1.43
CA SER A 58 -2.48 11.71 -2.58
C SER A 58 -1.59 11.69 -3.84
N PRO A 59 -2.17 11.68 -5.06
CA PRO A 59 -1.41 11.74 -6.31
C PRO A 59 -0.43 12.91 -6.38
N VAL A 60 -0.83 14.09 -5.88
CA VAL A 60 0.00 15.31 -5.87
C VAL A 60 1.26 15.12 -5.01
N MET A 61 1.14 14.41 -3.89
CA MET A 61 2.27 14.14 -2.99
C MET A 61 3.29 13.15 -3.58
N VAL A 62 2.89 12.25 -4.49
CA VAL A 62 3.80 11.29 -5.14
C VAL A 62 4.91 12.02 -5.90
N SER A 63 4.56 13.06 -6.65
CA SER A 63 5.53 13.88 -7.40
C SER A 63 6.52 14.58 -6.48
N SER A 64 6.06 15.05 -5.33
CA SER A 64 6.89 15.68 -4.30
C SER A 64 7.80 14.68 -3.60
N LEU A 65 7.29 13.47 -3.32
CA LEU A 65 8.05 12.37 -2.75
C LEU A 65 9.21 11.97 -3.65
N GLN A 66 9.00 11.93 -4.97
CA GLN A 66 10.05 11.57 -5.91
C GLN A 66 11.24 12.53 -5.84
N LYS A 67 10.98 13.84 -5.73
CA LYS A 67 12.02 14.86 -5.52
C LYS A 67 12.76 14.66 -4.20
N GLN A 68 12.04 14.34 -3.13
CA GLN A 68 12.64 14.10 -1.80
C GLN A 68 13.48 12.82 -1.77
N CYS A 69 13.04 11.76 -2.43
CA CYS A 69 13.79 10.50 -2.50
C CYS A 69 15.13 10.69 -3.21
N THR A 70 15.15 11.46 -4.31
CA THR A 70 16.40 11.83 -4.99
C THR A 70 17.37 12.56 -4.06
N ARG A 71 16.87 13.51 -3.24
CA ARG A 71 17.70 14.27 -2.29
C ARG A 71 18.26 13.41 -1.16
N HIS A 72 17.47 12.47 -0.66
CA HIS A 72 17.85 11.60 0.47
C HIS A 72 18.45 10.26 0.04
N ASN A 73 18.77 10.10 -1.25
CA ASN A 73 19.33 8.87 -1.82
C ASN A 73 18.49 7.61 -1.55
N LEU A 74 17.16 7.76 -1.60
CA LEU A 74 16.19 6.68 -1.42
C LEU A 74 15.62 6.25 -2.77
N THR A 75 15.16 5.00 -2.85
CA THR A 75 14.37 4.50 -3.97
C THR A 75 12.89 4.62 -3.64
N LEU A 76 12.09 5.17 -4.57
CA LEU A 76 10.64 5.25 -4.48
C LEU A 76 10.01 4.29 -5.48
N VAL A 77 9.07 3.47 -5.01
CA VAL A 77 8.14 2.73 -5.86
C VAL A 77 6.72 3.22 -5.56
N ALA A 78 6.08 3.77 -6.58
CA ALA A 78 4.71 4.26 -6.55
C ALA A 78 3.93 3.70 -7.76
N PRO A 79 2.59 3.64 -7.69
CA PRO A 79 1.77 3.27 -8.84
C PRO A 79 2.04 4.18 -10.05
N PRO A 80 1.93 3.65 -11.30
CA PRO A 80 2.05 4.46 -12.51
C PRO A 80 1.11 5.67 -12.50
N GLN A 81 1.53 6.79 -13.07
CA GLN A 81 0.70 8.01 -13.14
C GLN A 81 -0.67 7.75 -13.79
N SER A 82 -0.73 6.88 -14.79
CA SER A 82 -1.97 6.45 -15.45
C SER A 82 -2.96 5.71 -14.55
N THR A 83 -2.49 5.16 -13.43
CA THR A 83 -3.29 4.41 -12.45
C THR A 83 -3.58 5.21 -11.18
N LEU A 84 -3.06 6.44 -11.08
CA LEU A 84 -3.32 7.29 -9.92
C LEU A 84 -4.77 7.76 -9.95
N ILE A 85 -5.53 7.36 -8.92
CA ILE A 85 -6.91 7.81 -8.76
C ILE A 85 -6.87 9.19 -8.06
N PRO A 86 -7.42 10.27 -8.69
CA PRO A 86 -7.31 11.64 -8.19
C PRO A 86 -7.70 11.83 -6.72
N ASN A 87 -8.77 11.15 -6.31
CA ASN A 87 -9.38 11.29 -4.97
C ASN A 87 -9.08 10.10 -4.04
N SER A 88 -8.10 9.25 -4.38
CA SER A 88 -7.71 8.09 -3.58
C SER A 88 -6.32 8.25 -3.00
N ASN A 89 -6.03 7.52 -1.93
CA ASN A 89 -4.68 7.39 -1.41
C ASN A 89 -3.98 6.24 -2.11
N ASN A 90 -2.81 6.51 -2.69
CA ASN A 90 -1.96 5.58 -3.41
C ASN A 90 -0.91 4.99 -2.47
N CYS A 91 -0.64 3.69 -2.60
CA CYS A 91 0.33 2.99 -1.78
C CYS A 91 1.74 3.14 -2.36
N CYS A 92 2.60 3.90 -1.70
CA CYS A 92 3.99 4.09 -2.08
C CYS A 92 4.92 3.37 -1.11
N VAL A 93 6.05 2.87 -1.60
CA VAL A 93 7.10 2.28 -0.76
C VAL A 93 8.42 2.96 -1.07
N LEU A 94 9.05 3.49 -0.04
CA LEU A 94 10.39 4.07 -0.09
C LEU A 94 11.34 3.12 0.62
N PHE A 95 12.55 2.95 0.10
CA PHE A 95 13.57 2.14 0.78
C PHE A 95 14.98 2.66 0.51
N ASP A 96 15.87 2.33 1.44
CA ASP A 96 17.30 2.65 1.37
C ASP A 96 17.98 1.88 0.21
N LYS A 97 18.95 2.50 -0.47
CA LYS A 97 19.69 1.87 -1.58
C LYS A 97 20.56 0.67 -1.18
N LYS A 98 20.66 0.36 0.12
CA LYS A 98 21.24 -0.90 0.59
C LYS A 98 20.43 -2.13 0.17
N PHE A 99 19.18 -1.98 -0.29
CA PHE A 99 18.38 -3.06 -0.86
C PHE A 99 18.40 -3.00 -2.40
N ASN A 100 18.44 -4.15 -3.04
CA ASN A 100 18.18 -4.27 -4.47
C ASN A 100 16.70 -4.55 -4.70
N LEU A 101 16.09 -3.85 -5.66
CA LEU A 101 14.75 -4.19 -6.11
C LEU A 101 14.82 -5.34 -7.11
N VAL A 102 14.27 -6.49 -6.75
CA VAL A 102 14.22 -7.69 -7.60
C VAL A 102 12.98 -7.64 -8.49
N ALA A 103 11.82 -7.41 -7.88
CA ALA A 103 10.54 -7.36 -8.58
C ALA A 103 9.58 -6.39 -7.89
N LYS A 104 8.60 -5.90 -8.65
CA LYS A 104 7.50 -5.08 -8.13
C LYS A 104 6.18 -5.45 -8.79
N LYS A 105 5.09 -5.29 -8.06
CA LYS A 105 3.72 -5.43 -8.57
C LYS A 105 2.80 -4.43 -7.88
N HIS A 106 1.88 -3.84 -8.65
CA HIS A 106 0.79 -3.06 -8.09
C HIS A 106 -0.46 -3.91 -8.11
N PHE A 107 -1.10 -4.05 -6.95
CA PHE A 107 -2.31 -4.83 -6.78
C PHE A 107 -3.51 -4.09 -7.37
N ASN A 108 -4.24 -4.80 -8.24
CA ASN A 108 -5.53 -4.38 -8.75
C ASN A 108 -6.60 -5.33 -8.22
N LEU A 109 -7.53 -4.80 -7.41
CA LEU A 109 -8.56 -5.61 -6.78
C LEU A 109 -9.49 -6.30 -7.78
N SER A 110 -9.91 -5.58 -8.82
CA SER A 110 -10.84 -6.12 -9.83
C SER A 110 -10.21 -7.29 -10.60
N GLU A 111 -8.91 -7.17 -10.91
CA GLU A 111 -8.11 -8.25 -11.49
C GLU A 111 -7.99 -9.43 -10.51
N ALA A 112 -7.63 -9.17 -9.24
CA ALA A 112 -7.48 -10.21 -8.24
C ALA A 112 -8.78 -10.98 -7.98
N VAL A 113 -9.94 -10.31 -7.92
CA VAL A 113 -11.25 -10.97 -7.83
C VAL A 113 -11.46 -11.89 -9.03
N SER A 114 -11.15 -11.41 -10.24
CA SER A 114 -11.31 -12.20 -11.46
C SER A 114 -10.40 -13.44 -11.46
N THR A 115 -9.14 -13.28 -11.08
CA THR A 115 -8.15 -14.36 -11.04
C THR A 115 -8.43 -15.39 -9.95
N HIS A 116 -8.77 -14.94 -8.74
CA HIS A 116 -8.79 -15.82 -7.56
C HIS A 116 -10.14 -16.39 -7.22
N LEU A 117 -11.22 -15.72 -7.62
CA LEU A 117 -12.57 -16.07 -7.20
C LEU A 117 -13.40 -16.59 -8.38
N MET A 118 -13.30 -16.00 -9.59
CA MET A 118 -14.17 -16.42 -10.71
C MET A 118 -13.94 -17.88 -11.16
N GLY A 119 -12.71 -18.39 -11.07
CA GLY A 119 -12.43 -19.80 -11.35
C GLY A 119 -13.16 -20.78 -10.41
N TYR A 120 -13.39 -20.40 -9.16
CA TYR A 120 -14.17 -21.18 -8.19
C TYR A 120 -15.68 -21.11 -8.49
N TYR A 121 -16.18 -19.95 -8.92
CA TYR A 121 -17.60 -19.76 -9.21
C TYR A 121 -18.11 -20.50 -10.45
N SER A 122 -17.32 -20.54 -11.52
CA SER A 122 -17.72 -21.25 -12.76
C SER A 122 -17.92 -22.75 -12.57
N HIS A 123 -17.37 -23.34 -11.50
CA HIS A 123 -17.46 -24.77 -11.21
C HIS A 123 -18.59 -25.16 -10.25
N HIS A 124 -19.18 -24.21 -9.52
CA HIS A 124 -20.13 -24.52 -8.44
C HIS A 124 -21.55 -23.99 -8.66
N GLY A 125 -21.82 -23.29 -9.76
CA GLY A 125 -23.13 -22.72 -10.05
C GLY A 125 -23.45 -21.61 -9.04
N GLY A 126 -23.00 -20.39 -9.33
CA GLY A 126 -23.13 -19.26 -8.40
C GLY A 126 -24.59 -18.97 -8.02
N SER A 127 -24.78 -18.58 -6.77
CA SER A 127 -26.05 -18.03 -6.27
C SER A 127 -26.14 -16.52 -6.46
N ASP A 128 -27.36 -15.97 -6.50
CA ASP A 128 -27.60 -14.52 -6.61
C ASP A 128 -26.88 -13.71 -5.50
N ILE A 129 -26.73 -14.30 -4.31
CA ILE A 129 -26.06 -13.68 -3.16
C ILE A 129 -24.56 -13.57 -3.42
N GLU A 130 -23.94 -14.62 -3.96
CA GLU A 130 -22.53 -14.62 -4.29
C GLU A 130 -22.21 -13.65 -5.43
N ASP A 131 -23.06 -13.60 -6.45
CA ASP A 131 -22.93 -12.65 -7.55
C ASP A 131 -23.03 -11.21 -7.06
N ALA A 132 -23.97 -10.92 -6.15
CA ALA A 132 -24.09 -9.63 -5.50
C ALA A 132 -22.83 -9.27 -4.70
N PHE A 133 -22.30 -10.22 -3.92
CA PHE A 133 -21.08 -10.01 -3.15
C PHE A 133 -19.85 -9.77 -4.04
N ILE A 134 -19.69 -10.53 -5.12
CA ILE A 134 -18.57 -10.35 -6.06
C ILE A 134 -18.67 -9.01 -6.77
N LYS A 135 -19.88 -8.59 -7.15
CA LYS A 135 -20.12 -7.26 -7.68
C LYS A 135 -19.71 -6.20 -6.66
N GLU A 136 -20.10 -6.34 -5.39
CA GLU A 136 -19.69 -5.43 -4.32
C GLU A 136 -18.16 -5.35 -4.20
N LEU A 137 -17.44 -6.49 -4.16
CA LEU A 137 -15.97 -6.51 -4.12
C LEU A 137 -15.33 -5.77 -5.30
N ARG A 138 -15.80 -6.01 -6.53
CA ARG A 138 -15.24 -5.39 -7.75
C ARG A 138 -15.47 -3.89 -7.82
N MET A 139 -16.53 -3.39 -7.18
CA MET A 139 -16.90 -1.97 -7.18
C MET A 139 -16.13 -1.14 -6.16
N ARG A 140 -15.36 -1.77 -5.26
CA ARG A 140 -14.57 -1.06 -4.26
C ARG A 140 -13.14 -0.85 -4.76
N ASN A 141 -12.50 0.19 -4.24
CA ASN A 141 -11.10 0.48 -4.54
C ASN A 141 -10.26 0.05 -3.34
N SER A 142 -9.38 -0.92 -3.55
CA SER A 142 -8.28 -1.21 -2.65
C SER A 142 -7.02 -1.41 -3.46
N MET A 143 -5.93 -0.91 -2.91
CA MET A 143 -4.67 -0.85 -3.63
C MET A 143 -3.58 -1.38 -2.72
N ALA A 144 -2.58 -1.99 -3.34
CA ALA A 144 -1.35 -2.34 -2.67
C ALA A 144 -0.17 -2.21 -3.62
N THR A 145 1.00 -1.96 -3.06
CA THR A 145 2.28 -2.02 -3.76
C THR A 145 3.10 -3.12 -3.12
N MET A 146 3.49 -4.10 -3.93
CA MET A 146 4.22 -5.29 -3.54
C MET A 146 5.62 -5.22 -4.14
N LEU A 147 6.64 -5.40 -3.30
CA LEU A 147 8.04 -5.42 -3.69
C LEU A 147 8.66 -6.72 -3.23
N LEU A 148 9.59 -7.21 -4.04
CA LEU A 148 10.58 -8.20 -3.62
C LEU A 148 11.94 -7.51 -3.58
N LEU A 149 12.50 -7.40 -2.39
CA LEU A 149 13.79 -6.77 -2.15
C LEU A 149 14.83 -7.84 -1.82
N GLU A 150 16.06 -7.67 -2.29
CA GLU A 150 17.21 -8.48 -1.89
C GLU A 150 18.12 -7.64 -0.98
N LEU A 151 18.60 -8.25 0.11
CA LEU A 151 19.66 -7.72 0.95
C LEU A 151 21.01 -8.22 0.42
N PRO A 152 21.81 -7.39 -0.28
CA PRO A 152 22.99 -7.85 -1.01
C PRO A 152 24.04 -8.55 -0.13
N GLN A 153 24.14 -8.13 1.14
CA GLN A 153 25.14 -8.66 2.08
C GLN A 153 24.86 -10.10 2.51
N THR A 154 23.59 -10.53 2.45
CA THR A 154 23.15 -11.84 2.95
C THR A 154 22.49 -12.69 1.88
N LYS A 155 22.16 -12.10 0.72
CA LYS A 155 21.34 -12.72 -0.34
C LYS A 155 19.96 -13.17 0.13
N ILE A 156 19.50 -12.64 1.27
CA ILE A 156 18.17 -12.86 1.80
C ILE A 156 17.19 -11.95 1.06
N PHE A 157 16.03 -12.50 0.69
CA PHE A 157 14.93 -11.73 0.14
C PHE A 157 13.99 -11.23 1.23
N LEU A 158 13.33 -10.10 0.99
CA LEU A 158 12.29 -9.52 1.83
C LEU A 158 11.11 -9.15 0.93
N ALA A 159 9.96 -9.75 1.17
CA ALA A 159 8.71 -9.34 0.55
C ALA A 159 8.12 -8.16 1.33
N VAL A 160 7.82 -7.06 0.66
CA VAL A 160 7.19 -5.87 1.26
C VAL A 160 5.86 -5.63 0.56
N CYS A 161 4.77 -5.55 1.32
CA CYS A 161 3.46 -5.16 0.80
C CYS A 161 2.94 -3.98 1.62
N ASN A 162 2.71 -2.86 0.93
CA ASN A 162 2.00 -1.71 1.47
C ASN A 162 0.59 -1.67 0.91
N CYS A 163 -0.44 -1.72 1.74
CA CYS A 163 -1.83 -1.66 1.30
C CYS A 163 -2.63 -0.50 1.91
N HIS A 164 -3.75 -0.20 1.28
CA HIS A 164 -4.82 0.64 1.78
C HIS A 164 -6.15 0.02 1.36
N ILE A 165 -6.86 -0.58 2.32
CA ILE A 165 -8.09 -1.31 2.03
C ILE A 165 -9.33 -0.44 2.26
N HIS A 166 -10.50 -0.99 1.95
CA HIS A 166 -11.77 -0.26 1.99
C HIS A 166 -12.03 0.38 3.36
N TRP A 167 -12.48 1.63 3.37
CA TRP A 167 -12.59 2.44 4.59
C TRP A 167 -13.90 2.24 5.36
N ASN A 168 -15.00 1.91 4.67
CA ASN A 168 -16.33 1.97 5.26
C ASN A 168 -16.47 0.94 6.40
N PRO A 169 -16.79 1.36 7.64
CA PRO A 169 -16.93 0.46 8.79
C PRO A 169 -18.07 -0.56 8.62
N ALA A 170 -19.08 -0.27 7.79
CA ALA A 170 -20.21 -1.18 7.56
C ALA A 170 -19.88 -2.40 6.68
N TYR A 171 -18.65 -2.50 6.16
CA TYR A 171 -18.24 -3.56 5.22
C TYR A 171 -17.02 -4.36 5.73
N PRO A 172 -17.11 -5.03 6.88
CA PRO A 172 -16.01 -5.83 7.43
C PRO A 172 -15.68 -7.07 6.58
N ASP A 173 -16.70 -7.67 5.96
CA ASP A 173 -16.61 -8.76 5.00
C ASP A 173 -15.78 -8.40 3.76
N VAL A 174 -16.03 -7.22 3.19
CA VAL A 174 -15.26 -6.68 2.07
C VAL A 174 -13.79 -6.49 2.47
N LYS A 175 -13.52 -5.92 3.65
CA LYS A 175 -12.14 -5.73 4.16
C LYS A 175 -11.41 -7.06 4.35
N LEU A 176 -12.11 -8.07 4.85
CA LEU A 176 -11.57 -9.42 4.99
C LEU A 176 -11.17 -10.00 3.63
N PHE A 177 -12.06 -9.95 2.64
CA PHE A 177 -11.78 -10.46 1.30
C PHE A 177 -10.70 -9.66 0.58
N HIS A 178 -10.63 -8.35 0.78
CA HIS A 178 -9.54 -7.54 0.23
C HIS A 178 -8.19 -7.96 0.81
N THR A 179 -8.12 -8.15 2.12
CA THR A 179 -6.91 -8.65 2.79
C THR A 179 -6.53 -10.04 2.26
N PHE A 180 -7.50 -10.95 2.17
CA PHE A 180 -7.29 -12.30 1.63
C PHE A 180 -6.72 -12.26 0.20
N LEU A 181 -7.31 -11.46 -0.68
CA LEU A 181 -6.86 -11.31 -2.06
C LEU A 181 -5.46 -10.69 -2.14
N ILE A 182 -5.16 -9.68 -1.31
CA ILE A 182 -3.82 -9.09 -1.24
C ILE A 182 -2.77 -10.12 -0.81
N VAL A 183 -3.06 -10.93 0.21
CA VAL A 183 -2.13 -11.98 0.69
C VAL A 183 -1.93 -13.06 -0.37
N LYS A 184 -3.02 -13.50 -1.02
CA LYS A 184 -2.97 -14.53 -2.08
C LYS A 184 -2.17 -14.03 -3.29
N GLU A 185 -2.41 -12.80 -3.71
CA GLU A 185 -1.67 -12.17 -4.80
C GLU A 185 -0.19 -11.97 -4.46
N LEU A 186 0.11 -11.57 -3.22
CA LEU A 186 1.48 -11.40 -2.74
C LEU A 186 2.25 -12.72 -2.73
N PHE A 187 1.62 -13.80 -2.27
CA PHE A 187 2.21 -15.13 -2.32
C PHE A 187 2.55 -15.53 -3.76
N GLN A 188 1.58 -15.40 -4.68
CA GLN A 188 1.82 -15.72 -6.09
C GLN A 188 2.89 -14.85 -6.72
N PHE A 189 2.90 -13.55 -6.42
CA PHE A 189 3.91 -12.61 -6.90
C PHE A 189 5.31 -13.01 -6.44
N VAL A 190 5.51 -13.32 -5.16
CA VAL A 190 6.83 -13.74 -4.66
C VAL A 190 7.23 -15.08 -5.30
N HIS A 191 6.30 -16.02 -5.37
CA HIS A 191 6.55 -17.34 -5.97
C HIS A 191 6.90 -17.26 -7.47
N SER A 192 6.25 -16.39 -8.24
CA SER A 192 6.53 -16.21 -9.66
C SER A 192 7.80 -15.41 -9.93
N SER A 193 8.31 -14.67 -8.94
CA SER A 193 9.48 -13.80 -9.09
C SER A 193 10.81 -14.48 -8.77
N LEU A 194 10.77 -15.72 -8.27
CA LEU A 194 11.95 -16.48 -7.85
C LEU A 194 11.96 -17.86 -8.53
N GLU A 195 13.10 -18.23 -9.11
CA GLU A 195 13.26 -19.55 -9.77
C GLU A 195 13.20 -20.71 -8.76
N CYS A 196 13.79 -20.51 -7.59
CA CYS A 196 13.69 -21.40 -6.43
C CYS A 196 13.07 -20.60 -5.29
N PHE A 197 12.12 -21.17 -4.55
CA PHE A 197 11.39 -20.48 -3.49
C PHE A 197 12.06 -20.71 -2.12
N PRO A 198 12.98 -19.82 -1.67
CA PRO A 198 13.53 -19.91 -0.33
C PRO A 198 12.51 -19.46 0.72
N PHE A 199 12.90 -19.54 1.98
CA PHE A 199 12.20 -18.80 3.02
C PHE A 199 12.34 -17.28 2.79
N VAL A 200 11.21 -16.61 2.53
CA VAL A 200 11.14 -15.15 2.32
C VAL A 200 10.35 -14.50 3.46
N PRO A 201 11.00 -13.75 4.36
CA PRO A 201 10.32 -12.89 5.32
C PRO A 201 9.33 -11.94 4.65
N LEU A 202 8.17 -11.76 5.28
CA LEU A 202 7.10 -10.91 4.80
C LEU A 202 6.90 -9.70 5.72
N LEU A 203 6.87 -8.52 5.12
CA LEU A 203 6.42 -7.28 5.71
C LEU A 203 5.10 -6.86 5.06
N LEU A 204 3.97 -7.25 5.66
CA LEU A 204 2.64 -6.80 5.27
C LEU A 204 2.24 -5.63 6.17
N VAL A 205 2.18 -4.43 5.58
CA VAL A 205 1.90 -3.17 6.29
C VAL A 205 0.91 -2.34 5.50
N GLY A 206 0.27 -1.38 6.16
CA GLY A 206 -0.68 -0.52 5.48
C GLY A 206 -1.67 0.12 6.41
N ASP A 207 -2.66 0.75 5.81
CA ASP A 207 -3.88 1.16 6.48
C ASP A 207 -4.99 0.15 6.16
N PHE A 208 -5.26 -0.71 7.15
CA PHE A 208 -6.26 -1.76 7.06
C PHE A 208 -7.68 -1.25 7.34
N ASN A 209 -7.86 0.02 7.74
CA ASN A 209 -9.17 0.56 8.13
C ASN A 209 -9.98 -0.39 9.06
N SER A 210 -9.27 -1.17 9.87
CA SER A 210 -9.80 -2.22 10.73
C SER A 210 -9.14 -2.09 12.09
N THR A 211 -9.92 -2.26 13.13
CA THR A 211 -9.43 -2.21 14.52
C THR A 211 -9.00 -3.61 14.95
N PRO A 212 -8.21 -3.77 16.02
CA PRO A 212 -7.80 -5.09 16.48
C PRO A 212 -8.95 -6.03 16.90
N ARG A 213 -10.17 -5.49 17.10
CA ARG A 213 -11.35 -6.26 17.52
C ARG A 213 -12.34 -6.51 16.39
N LEU A 214 -12.20 -5.80 15.27
CA LEU A 214 -13.09 -5.78 14.10
C LEU A 214 -12.31 -5.32 12.87
#